data_AF-A0A6A5E0V7-F1
#
_entry.id   AF-A0A6A5E0V7-F1
#
_cell.length_a   1.000
_cell.length_b   1.000
_cell.length_c   1.000
_cell.angle_alpha   90.00
_cell.angle_beta   90.00
_cell.angle_gamma   90.00
#
_symmetry.space_group_name_H-M   'P 1'
#
loop_
_entity.id
_entity.type
_entity.pdbx_description
1 polymer ?
#
loop_
_entity_poly.entity_id
_entity_poly.type
_entity_poly.pdbx_seq_one_letter_code
_entity_poly.pdbx_strand_id
1 'polypeptide(L)'
;MSLSVSSRRLHLHKKRSEVKQPFAQLAGVSLLKPLKGVDPNLISNLETFFTMDYPKYEILLCIQDLDDPAVDVCKKLLGKYPNVDARLFIGGKKVGINPKINNLMPGYEGAKYGLVWICDSGIRVKPDTLTDMTNQMTEKVGLVHGLPYVADRQGFAATLEQMLLYANS
;
A
#
# COMPACT_ATOMS: atom_id res chain seq x y z
N MET A 1 44.29 -26.85 35.22
CA MET A 1 44.36 -25.46 34.71
C MET A 1 42.98 -25.08 34.22
N SER A 2 42.35 -24.12 34.90
CA SER A 2 41.09 -23.48 34.49
C SER A 2 41.45 -22.27 33.63
N LEU A 3 40.75 -22.06 32.51
CA LEU A 3 40.53 -20.74 31.92
C LEU A 3 39.20 -20.74 31.16
N SER A 4 38.33 -19.83 31.59
CA SER A 4 37.01 -19.50 31.07
C SER A 4 37.15 -18.55 29.88
N VAL A 5 36.27 -18.67 28.88
CA VAL A 5 35.97 -17.57 27.94
C VAL A 5 34.46 -17.37 27.88
N SER A 6 34.08 -16.13 28.20
CA SER A 6 32.72 -15.63 28.35
C SER A 6 32.32 -14.78 27.14
N SER A 7 31.00 -14.60 26.97
CA SER A 7 30.31 -13.51 26.26
C SER A 7 30.18 -13.68 24.74
N ARG A 8 29.03 -13.45 24.08
CA ARG A 8 27.92 -12.54 24.37
C ARG A 8 26.60 -13.13 23.83
N ARG A 9 25.58 -13.24 24.67
CA ARG A 9 24.17 -13.31 24.22
C ARG A 9 23.79 -11.94 23.69
N LEU A 10 23.55 -11.83 22.38
CA LEU A 10 22.94 -10.66 21.77
C LEU A 10 21.53 -10.47 22.33
N HIS A 11 21.44 -9.63 23.38
CA HIS A 11 20.19 -9.06 23.84
C HIS A 11 19.68 -8.07 22.79
N LEU A 12 18.90 -8.56 21.83
CA LEU A 12 18.04 -7.73 20.97
C LEU A 12 16.58 -7.84 21.41
N HIS A 13 16.33 -7.69 22.71
CA HIS A 13 14.99 -7.41 23.23
C HIS A 13 15.09 -6.21 24.18
N LYS A 14 15.50 -5.06 23.62
CA LYS A 14 15.29 -3.79 24.31
C LYS A 14 13.84 -3.39 24.03
N LYS A 15 12.95 -3.79 24.94
CA LYS A 15 11.59 -3.29 25.06
C LYS A 15 11.70 -1.77 25.23
N ARG A 16 11.61 -1.03 24.12
CA ARG A 16 11.68 0.43 24.13
C ARG A 16 10.30 0.95 24.46
N SER A 17 10.08 1.13 25.76
CA SER A 17 8.99 1.91 26.30
C SER A 17 9.19 3.38 25.91
N GLU A 18 8.69 3.76 24.74
CA GLU A 18 8.33 5.15 24.45
C GLU A 18 6.85 5.11 24.09
N VAL A 19 6.03 5.58 25.03
CA VAL A 19 4.62 5.88 24.80
C VAL A 19 4.59 6.96 23.72
N LYS A 20 4.50 6.55 22.45
CA LYS A 20 4.18 7.45 21.34
C LYS A 20 2.75 7.91 21.58
N GLN A 21 2.56 9.22 21.75
CA GLN A 21 1.24 9.80 21.88
C GLN A 21 0.34 9.35 20.71
N PRO A 22 -0.95 9.06 20.98
CA PRO A 22 -1.81 8.42 19.99
C PRO A 22 -2.33 9.45 18.99
N PHE A 23 -1.53 9.75 17.95
CA PHE A 23 -2.13 10.07 16.64
C PHE A 23 -2.99 8.88 16.13
N ALA A 24 -2.80 7.72 16.77
CA ALA A 24 -3.44 6.43 16.59
C ALA A 24 -4.95 6.36 16.91
N GLN A 25 -5.63 7.43 17.32
CA GLN A 25 -7.09 7.42 17.33
C GLN A 25 -7.63 7.67 15.92
N LEU A 26 -7.51 6.63 15.09
CA LEU A 26 -8.35 6.39 13.92
C LEU A 26 -8.23 7.47 12.83
N ALA A 27 -6.99 7.82 12.42
CA ALA A 27 -6.80 8.59 11.20
C ALA A 27 -7.32 7.79 10.01
N GLY A 28 -8.24 8.37 9.24
CA GLY A 28 -8.74 7.69 8.06
C GLY A 28 -7.65 7.58 6.99
N VAL A 29 -7.64 6.48 6.23
CA VAL A 29 -6.64 6.23 5.19
C VAL A 29 -7.31 6.01 3.83
N SER A 30 -6.91 6.79 2.83
CA SER A 30 -7.34 6.62 1.43
C SER A 30 -6.30 5.80 0.68
N LEU A 31 -6.66 4.58 0.28
CA LEU A 31 -5.77 3.70 -0.46
C LEU A 31 -5.98 3.90 -1.95
N LEU A 32 -4.94 4.30 -2.67
CA LEU A 32 -4.99 4.44 -4.12
C LEU A 32 -4.32 3.25 -4.78
N LYS A 33 -5.08 2.57 -5.64
CA LYS A 33 -4.69 1.33 -6.31
C LYS A 33 -4.72 1.55 -7.82
N PRO A 34 -3.60 1.94 -8.45
CA PRO A 34 -3.53 1.99 -9.90
C PRO A 34 -3.54 0.57 -10.46
N LEU A 35 -4.43 0.29 -11.40
CA LEU A 35 -4.57 -1.02 -12.03
C LEU A 35 -4.43 -0.88 -13.54
N LYS A 36 -3.86 -1.92 -14.16
CA LYS A 36 -3.74 -2.07 -15.60
C LYS A 36 -3.60 -3.54 -15.95
N GLY A 37 -4.46 -4.02 -16.83
CA GLY A 37 -4.54 -5.41 -17.24
C GLY A 37 -4.86 -6.35 -16.07
N VAL A 38 -4.84 -7.64 -16.37
CA VAL A 38 -5.06 -8.70 -15.37
C VAL A 38 -3.84 -9.59 -15.34
N ASP A 39 -3.36 -9.87 -14.13
CA ASP A 39 -2.43 -10.97 -13.86
C ASP A 39 -3.14 -12.06 -13.05
N PRO A 40 -2.64 -13.31 -13.06
CA PRO A 40 -3.30 -14.44 -12.41
C PRO A 40 -3.60 -14.22 -10.91
N ASN A 41 -2.82 -13.38 -10.24
CA ASN A 41 -2.94 -13.13 -8.82
C ASN A 41 -3.71 -11.85 -8.48
N LEU A 42 -4.13 -11.07 -9.48
CA LEU A 42 -4.72 -9.74 -9.27
C LEU A 42 -5.90 -9.76 -8.28
N ILE A 43 -6.88 -10.65 -8.50
CA ILE A 43 -8.05 -10.80 -7.61
C ILE A 43 -7.58 -11.09 -6.19
N SER A 44 -6.71 -12.09 -6.04
CA SER A 44 -6.25 -12.56 -4.74
C SER A 44 -5.38 -11.53 -4.00
N ASN A 45 -4.69 -10.66 -4.73
CA ASN A 45 -3.92 -9.56 -4.17
C ASN A 45 -4.84 -8.43 -3.71
N LEU A 46 -5.76 -8.00 -4.58
CA LEU A 46 -6.71 -6.94 -4.26
C LEU A 46 -7.60 -7.31 -3.08
N GLU A 47 -8.04 -8.57 -3.00
CA GLU A 47 -8.87 -9.08 -1.92
C GLU A 47 -8.25 -8.84 -0.54
N THR A 48 -6.91 -8.90 -0.41
CA THR A 48 -6.24 -8.62 0.88
C THR A 48 -6.51 -7.22 1.42
N PHE A 49 -6.81 -6.25 0.55
CA PHE A 49 -7.16 -4.88 0.95
C PHE A 49 -8.62 -4.76 1.42
N PHE A 50 -9.52 -5.62 0.92
CA PHE A 50 -10.92 -5.65 1.36
C PHE A 50 -11.10 -6.36 2.71
N THR A 51 -10.11 -7.12 3.15
CA THR A 51 -10.12 -7.86 4.42
C THR A 51 -9.18 -7.27 5.47
N MET A 52 -8.77 -6.01 5.31
CA MET A 52 -7.94 -5.33 6.32
C MET A 52 -8.74 -5.09 7.59
N ASP A 53 -8.09 -5.33 8.73
CA ASP A 53 -8.61 -5.07 10.06
C ASP A 53 -8.22 -3.65 10.48
N TYR A 54 -8.80 -2.67 9.79
CA TYR A 54 -8.66 -1.27 10.10
C TYR A 54 -10.03 -0.57 10.06
N PRO A 55 -10.40 0.25 11.05
CA PRO A 55 -11.77 0.74 11.17
C PRO A 55 -12.11 1.91 10.24
N LYS A 56 -11.12 2.67 9.74
CA LYS A 56 -11.36 3.85 8.90
C LYS A 56 -10.44 3.88 7.70
N TYR A 57 -10.83 3.18 6.64
CA TYR A 57 -10.12 3.27 5.36
C TYR A 57 -11.10 3.23 4.21
N GLU A 58 -10.62 3.68 3.05
CA GLU A 58 -11.31 3.48 1.79
C GLU A 58 -10.34 2.97 0.72
N ILE A 59 -10.87 2.29 -0.30
CA ILE A 59 -10.11 1.76 -1.43
C ILE A 59 -10.54 2.47 -2.71
N LEU A 60 -9.59 3.10 -3.39
CA LEU A 60 -9.77 3.86 -4.62
C LEU A 60 -9.06 3.11 -5.74
N LEU A 61 -9.83 2.27 -6.43
CA LEU A 61 -9.36 1.47 -7.57
C LEU A 61 -9.32 2.39 -8.79
N CYS A 62 -8.15 2.59 -9.37
CA CYS A 62 -7.93 3.55 -10.46
C CYS A 62 -7.55 2.82 -11.73
N ILE A 63 -8.43 2.87 -12.74
CA ILE A 63 -8.24 2.26 -14.06
C ILE A 63 -8.28 3.33 -15.13
N GLN A 64 -7.33 3.27 -16.07
CA GLN A 64 -7.27 4.26 -17.14
C GLN A 64 -8.35 4.03 -18.21
N ASP A 65 -8.50 2.79 -18.68
CA ASP A 65 -9.34 2.46 -19.83
C ASP A 65 -10.56 1.64 -19.40
N LEU A 66 -11.76 2.00 -19.87
CA LEU A 66 -13.01 1.31 -19.53
C LEU A 66 -13.02 -0.17 -19.99
N ASP A 67 -12.32 -0.46 -21.08
CA ASP A 67 -12.21 -1.80 -21.66
C ASP A 67 -11.11 -2.65 -21.01
N ASP A 68 -10.43 -2.13 -19.98
CA ASP A 68 -9.40 -2.89 -19.27
C ASP A 68 -10.06 -4.05 -18.48
N PRO A 69 -9.56 -5.29 -18.64
CA PRO A 69 -10.12 -6.45 -17.96
C PRO A 69 -10.06 -6.36 -16.41
N ALA A 70 -9.24 -5.47 -15.84
CA ALA A 70 -9.23 -5.19 -14.42
C ALA A 70 -10.57 -4.59 -13.92
N VAL A 71 -11.37 -3.97 -14.80
CA VAL A 71 -12.68 -3.40 -14.45
C VAL A 71 -13.61 -4.49 -13.92
N ASP A 72 -13.64 -5.66 -14.56
CA ASP A 72 -14.48 -6.77 -14.14
C ASP A 72 -14.02 -7.37 -12.81
N VAL A 73 -12.70 -7.44 -12.60
CA VAL A 73 -12.12 -7.85 -11.31
C VAL A 73 -12.56 -6.88 -10.20
N CYS A 74 -12.49 -5.57 -10.44
CA CYS A 74 -12.91 -4.56 -9.49
C CYS A 74 -14.40 -4.68 -9.16
N LYS A 75 -15.26 -4.77 -10.18
CA LYS A 75 -16.72 -4.92 -10.00
C LYS A 75 -17.07 -6.17 -9.20
N LYS A 76 -16.38 -7.29 -9.42
CA LYS A 76 -16.55 -8.52 -8.63
C LYS A 76 -16.22 -8.31 -7.16
N LEU A 77 -15.10 -7.65 -6.84
CA LEU A 77 -14.69 -7.38 -5.47
C LEU A 77 -15.62 -6.38 -4.78
N LEU A 78 -16.03 -5.31 -5.47
CA LEU A 78 -17.03 -4.35 -4.96
C LEU A 78 -18.36 -5.05 -4.63
N GLY A 79 -18.81 -5.97 -5.49
CA GLY A 79 -20.01 -6.77 -5.22
C GLY A 79 -19.84 -7.79 -4.09
N LYS A 80 -18.64 -8.37 -3.92
CA LYS A 80 -18.32 -9.33 -2.86
C LYS A 80 -18.22 -8.67 -1.48
N TYR A 81 -17.77 -7.42 -1.41
CA TYR A 81 -17.53 -6.69 -0.17
C TYR A 81 -18.30 -5.35 -0.12
N PRO A 82 -19.64 -5.38 -0.11
CA PRO A 82 -20.46 -4.15 -0.17
C PRO A 82 -20.32 -3.26 1.06
N ASN A 83 -19.80 -3.79 2.17
CA ASN A 83 -19.61 -3.07 3.43
C ASN A 83 -18.24 -2.38 3.54
N VAL A 84 -17.33 -2.63 2.59
CA VAL A 84 -16.03 -1.96 2.54
C VAL A 84 -16.19 -0.70 1.71
N ASP A 85 -15.72 0.44 2.22
CA ASP A 85 -15.75 1.70 1.50
C ASP A 85 -14.77 1.65 0.32
N ALA A 86 -15.28 1.30 -0.86
CA ALA A 86 -14.45 1.11 -2.04
C ALA A 86 -15.13 1.69 -3.27
N ARG A 87 -14.35 2.33 -4.13
CA ARG A 87 -14.82 3.00 -5.36
C ARG A 87 -13.90 2.70 -6.52
N LEU A 88 -14.52 2.54 -7.69
CA LEU A 88 -13.81 2.40 -8.96
C LEU A 88 -13.84 3.72 -9.71
N PHE A 89 -12.66 4.24 -10.02
CA PHE A 89 -12.42 5.39 -10.88
C PHE A 89 -11.95 4.88 -12.23
N ILE A 90 -12.66 5.27 -13.29
CA ILE A 90 -12.32 4.94 -14.67
C ILE A 90 -12.00 6.23 -15.41
N GLY A 91 -10.92 6.20 -16.18
CA GLY A 91 -10.38 7.37 -16.84
C GLY A 91 -9.22 7.95 -16.05
N GLY A 92 -8.19 8.41 -16.77
CA GLY A 92 -7.14 9.24 -16.21
C GLY A 92 -7.41 10.71 -16.47
N LYS A 93 -6.86 11.58 -15.63
CA LYS A 93 -6.77 13.02 -15.92
C LYS A 93 -5.40 13.30 -16.50
N LYS A 94 -5.32 13.97 -17.65
CA LYS A 94 -4.03 14.36 -18.23
C LYS A 94 -3.43 15.50 -17.40
N VAL A 95 -2.64 15.14 -16.38
CA VAL A 95 -1.99 16.07 -15.45
C VAL A 95 -0.50 16.21 -15.78
N GLY A 96 0.10 15.21 -16.45
CA GLY A 96 1.47 15.29 -16.95
C GLY A 96 1.80 14.21 -17.99
N ILE A 97 3.10 14.06 -18.28
CA ILE A 97 3.62 13.10 -19.27
C ILE A 97 3.54 11.66 -18.75
N ASN A 98 3.52 11.44 -17.43
CA ASN A 98 3.52 10.12 -16.82
C ASN A 98 2.11 9.51 -16.76
N PRO A 99 1.82 8.44 -17.53
CA PRO A 99 0.50 7.81 -17.56
C PRO A 99 0.05 7.23 -16.21
N LYS A 100 0.99 6.80 -15.35
CA LYS A 100 0.67 6.26 -14.01
C LYS A 100 0.09 7.35 -13.10
N ILE A 101 0.65 8.57 -13.15
CA ILE A 101 0.14 9.71 -12.37
C ILE A 101 -1.25 10.09 -12.88
N ASN A 102 -1.43 10.14 -14.20
CA ASN A 102 -2.70 10.49 -14.81
C ASN A 102 -3.84 9.55 -14.38
N ASN A 103 -3.56 8.26 -14.23
CA ASN A 103 -4.52 7.26 -13.75
C ASN A 103 -4.92 7.48 -12.28
N LEU A 104 -3.97 7.90 -11.43
CA LEU A 104 -4.21 8.08 -9.99
C LEU A 104 -4.99 9.35 -9.63
N MET A 105 -4.91 10.38 -10.48
CA MET A 105 -5.43 11.72 -10.17
C MET A 105 -6.92 11.75 -9.82
N PRO A 106 -7.82 11.08 -10.56
CA PRO A 106 -9.24 11.05 -10.18
C PRO A 106 -9.48 10.39 -8.82
N GLY A 107 -8.74 9.33 -8.50
CA GLY A 107 -8.77 8.72 -7.18
C GLY A 107 -8.26 9.67 -6.10
N TYR A 108 -7.14 10.36 -6.36
CA TYR A 108 -6.57 11.34 -5.43
C TYR A 108 -7.51 12.51 -5.15
N GLU A 109 -8.10 13.10 -6.19
CA GLU A 109 -9.09 14.19 -6.04
C GLU A 109 -10.37 13.71 -5.33
N GLY A 110 -10.71 12.43 -5.44
CA GLY A 110 -11.84 11.81 -4.77
C GLY A 110 -11.57 11.32 -3.34
N ALA A 111 -10.34 11.40 -2.84
CA ALA A 111 -9.97 10.86 -1.53
C ALA A 111 -10.69 11.60 -0.39
N LYS A 112 -11.29 10.82 0.53
CA LYS A 112 -12.01 11.29 1.72
C LYS A 112 -11.06 11.66 2.86
N TYR A 113 -9.88 11.06 2.90
CA TYR A 113 -8.95 11.22 4.01
C TYR A 113 -7.65 11.90 3.56
N GLY A 114 -7.05 12.66 4.48
CA GLY A 114 -5.78 13.35 4.22
C GLY A 114 -4.58 12.40 4.18
N LEU A 115 -4.69 11.20 4.76
CA LEU A 115 -3.64 10.20 4.69
C LEU A 115 -3.84 9.31 3.46
N VAL A 116 -2.90 9.39 2.53
CA VAL A 116 -2.95 8.66 1.26
C VAL A 116 -1.90 7.56 1.24
N TRP A 117 -2.33 6.33 0.95
CA TRP A 117 -1.44 5.20 0.69
C TRP A 117 -1.58 4.73 -0.76
N ILE A 118 -0.56 4.97 -1.57
CA ILE A 118 -0.49 4.45 -2.94
C ILE A 118 0.18 3.07 -2.88
N CYS A 119 -0.46 2.04 -3.39
CA CYS A 119 0.22 0.75 -3.58
C CYS A 119 -0.19 0.04 -4.86
N ASP A 120 0.77 -0.69 -5.43
CA ASP A 120 0.63 -1.38 -6.70
C ASP A 120 -0.30 -2.60 -6.61
N SER A 121 -0.81 -3.06 -7.76
CA SER A 121 -1.69 -4.22 -7.89
C SER A 121 -1.01 -5.56 -7.54
N GLY A 122 0.31 -5.64 -7.67
CA GLY A 122 1.10 -6.83 -7.37
C GLY A 122 1.33 -7.10 -5.87
N ILE A 123 0.93 -6.18 -4.99
CA ILE A 123 1.22 -6.27 -3.55
C ILE A 123 0.09 -6.96 -2.80
N ARG A 124 0.46 -7.79 -1.82
CA ARG A 124 -0.44 -8.36 -0.80
C ARG A 124 -0.15 -7.75 0.56
N VAL A 125 -1.19 -7.64 1.38
CA VAL A 125 -1.08 -7.09 2.74
C VAL A 125 -1.64 -8.07 3.77
N LYS A 126 -1.15 -7.95 5.01
CA LYS A 126 -1.75 -8.63 6.16
C LYS A 126 -2.87 -7.77 6.75
N PRO A 127 -3.86 -8.36 7.45
CA PRO A 127 -4.97 -7.61 8.02
C PRO A 127 -4.55 -6.42 8.91
N ASP A 128 -3.44 -6.55 9.64
CA ASP A 128 -2.88 -5.56 10.57
C ASP A 128 -1.96 -4.51 9.92
N THR A 129 -1.71 -4.59 8.60
CA THR A 129 -0.71 -3.76 7.91
C THR A 129 -0.98 -2.26 8.05
N LEU A 130 -2.24 -1.82 7.93
CA LEU A 130 -2.61 -0.41 8.12
C LEU A 130 -2.39 0.06 9.56
N THR A 131 -2.72 -0.78 10.54
CA THR A 131 -2.50 -0.50 11.96
C THR A 131 -1.01 -0.31 12.23
N ASP A 132 -0.17 -1.19 11.72
CA ASP A 132 1.28 -1.11 11.89
C ASP A 132 1.89 0.14 11.23
N MET A 133 1.43 0.50 10.04
CA MET A 133 1.91 1.69 9.34
C MET A 133 1.46 2.99 10.00
N THR A 134 0.19 3.08 10.39
CA THR A 134 -0.36 4.28 11.04
C THR A 134 0.25 4.50 12.42
N ASN A 135 0.59 3.44 13.16
CA ASN A 135 1.35 3.52 14.42
C ASN A 135 2.79 4.06 14.27
N GLN A 136 3.36 3.97 13.06
CA GLN A 136 4.69 4.50 12.77
C GLN A 136 4.65 5.97 12.34
N MET A 137 3.48 6.48 11.94
CA MET A 137 3.30 7.87 11.57
C MET A 137 3.37 8.78 12.80
N THR A 138 4.01 9.92 12.63
CA THR A 138 4.08 11.00 13.62
C THR A 138 3.75 12.32 12.93
N GLU A 139 3.47 13.39 13.68
CA GLU A 139 3.19 14.73 13.12
C GLU A 139 4.29 15.26 12.18
N LYS A 140 5.50 14.70 12.26
CA LYS A 140 6.65 15.09 11.43
C LYS A 140 6.86 14.21 10.20
N VAL A 141 6.01 13.21 9.97
CA VAL A 141 6.14 12.25 8.88
C VAL A 141 5.03 12.51 7.87
N GLY A 142 5.35 13.24 6.80
CA GLY A 142 4.42 13.53 5.69
C GLY A 142 4.29 12.40 4.66
N LEU A 143 5.16 11.38 4.72
CA LEU A 143 5.16 10.24 3.79
C LEU A 143 5.78 9.01 4.46
N VAL A 144 5.02 7.91 4.54
CA VAL A 144 5.56 6.58 4.87
C VAL A 144 5.57 5.77 3.59
N HIS A 145 6.77 5.49 3.07
CA HIS A 145 6.96 4.51 2.01
C HIS A 145 7.31 3.16 2.66
N GLY A 146 6.38 2.20 2.60
CA GLY A 146 6.69 0.81 2.93
C GLY A 146 7.50 0.19 1.79
N LEU A 147 8.68 -0.36 2.09
CA LEU A 147 9.40 -1.19 1.13
C LEU A 147 8.49 -2.36 0.71
N PRO A 148 8.17 -2.52 -0.59
CA PRO A 148 7.31 -3.60 -1.02
C PRO A 148 7.98 -4.93 -0.67
N TYR A 149 7.31 -5.74 0.17
CA TYR A 149 7.70 -7.13 0.34
C TYR A 149 7.25 -7.87 -0.93
N VAL A 150 8.18 -8.01 -1.88
CA VAL A 150 7.96 -8.73 -3.13
C VAL A 150 7.93 -10.22 -2.81
N ALA A 151 6.74 -10.83 -2.85
CA ALA A 151 6.63 -12.26 -3.06
C ALA A 151 7.02 -12.52 -4.53
N ASP A 152 8.23 -13.05 -4.73
CA ASP A 152 8.89 -13.45 -5.98
C ASP A 152 8.11 -13.18 -7.29
N ARG A 153 8.49 -12.10 -8.00
CA ARG A 153 8.30 -12.00 -9.45
C ARG A 153 9.68 -12.03 -10.10
N GLN A 154 10.03 -13.13 -10.77
CA GLN A 154 11.17 -13.14 -11.70
C GLN A 154 10.82 -12.29 -12.93
N GLY A 155 11.62 -11.26 -13.22
CA GLY A 155 11.50 -10.50 -14.46
C GLY A 155 12.20 -9.15 -14.45
N PHE A 156 12.84 -8.82 -15.59
CA PHE A 156 13.66 -7.63 -15.88
C PHE A 156 12.99 -6.25 -15.57
N ALA A 157 11.68 -6.21 -15.31
CA ALA A 157 10.95 -5.00 -14.95
C ALA A 157 11.20 -4.55 -13.50
N ALA A 158 11.61 -5.46 -12.61
CA ALA A 158 11.89 -5.14 -11.19
C ALA A 158 13.15 -4.28 -11.01
N THR A 159 14.14 -4.43 -11.90
CA THR A 159 15.42 -3.73 -11.81
C THR A 159 15.31 -2.25 -12.24
N LEU A 160 14.33 -1.90 -13.07
CA LEU A 160 14.18 -0.53 -13.57
C LEU A 160 13.49 0.40 -12.55
N GLU A 161 12.55 -0.11 -11.74
CA GLU A 161 11.96 0.67 -10.63
C GLU A 161 12.94 0.88 -9.47
N GLN A 162 13.93 -0.01 -9.32
CA GLN A 162 14.98 0.15 -8.31
C GLN A 162 16.02 1.22 -8.68
N MET A 163 16.27 1.47 -9.98
CA MET A 163 17.25 2.48 -10.42
C MET A 163 16.68 3.91 -10.50
N LEU A 164 15.38 4.10 -10.77
CA LEU A 164 14.77 5.44 -10.84
C LEU A 164 14.71 6.16 -9.48
N LEU A 165 14.82 5.42 -8.37
CA LEU A 165 14.91 5.99 -7.01
C LEU A 165 16.34 6.42 -6.61
N TYR A 166 17.38 6.03 -7.37
CA TYR A 166 18.78 6.38 -7.07
C TYR A 166 19.40 7.41 -8.03
N ALA A 167 18.70 7.84 -9.08
CA ALA A 167 19.26 8.71 -10.12
C ALA A 167 19.06 10.23 -9.88
N ASN A 168 18.49 10.65 -8.75
CA ASN A 168 18.26 12.07 -8.42
C ASN A 168 18.66 12.44 -6.98
N SER A 169 19.79 11.91 -6.52
CA SER A 169 20.49 12.37 -5.31
C SER A 169 21.96 12.61 -5.62
#